data_AF-A0A1A8GP04-F1
#
_entry.id   AF-A0A1A8GP04-F1
#
_cell.length_a   1.000
_cell.length_b   1.000
_cell.length_c   1.000
_cell.angle_alpha   90.00
_cell.angle_beta   90.00
_cell.angle_gamma   90.00
#
_symmetry.space_group_name_H-M   'P 1'
#
loop_
_entity.id
_entity.type
_entity.pdbx_description
1 polymer ?
#
loop_
_entity_poly.entity_id
_entity_poly.type
_entity_poly.pdbx_seq_one_letter_code
_entity_poly.pdbx_strand_id
1 'polypeptide(L)'
;EFFQNNSLSVLCATESWLSPGDQAPIVELLPPGCSFINIPREQRRGGGLLTIFKSVLVCTPIVHQSTPLSFELSLFELGSPPLLCALIYRPPPYNKDFLNEFANFLADVSCRYGKILLLGD
;
A
#
# COMPACT_ATOMS: atom_id res chain seq x y z
N GLU A 1 -5.04 -17.57 -7.83
CA GLU A 1 -4.14 -18.12 -8.88
C GLU A 1 -3.01 -17.17 -9.30
N PHE A 2 -3.26 -15.92 -9.74
CA PHE A 2 -2.19 -15.02 -10.25
C PHE A 2 -0.95 -14.91 -9.36
N PHE A 3 -1.13 -14.67 -8.04
CA PHE A 3 -0.03 -14.54 -7.08
C PHE A 3 0.86 -15.79 -7.06
N GLN A 4 0.26 -16.97 -7.05
CA GLN A 4 0.95 -18.25 -6.99
C GLN A 4 1.58 -18.61 -8.33
N ASN A 5 0.85 -18.43 -9.43
CA ASN A 5 1.31 -18.76 -10.78
C ASN A 5 2.56 -17.96 -11.19
N ASN A 6 2.70 -16.74 -10.67
CA ASN A 6 3.87 -15.90 -10.91
C ASN A 6 4.92 -15.99 -9.80
N SER A 7 4.78 -16.93 -8.86
CA SER A 7 5.71 -17.13 -7.73
C SER A 7 6.00 -15.84 -6.94
N LEU A 8 5.01 -14.95 -6.83
CA LEU A 8 5.17 -13.66 -6.15
C LEU A 8 5.40 -13.87 -4.66
N SER A 9 6.14 -12.94 -4.06
CA SER A 9 6.32 -12.90 -2.60
C SER A 9 5.56 -11.74 -1.97
N VAL A 10 5.37 -10.65 -2.73
CA VAL A 10 4.54 -9.50 -2.40
C VAL A 10 3.82 -9.07 -3.68
N LEU A 11 2.54 -8.71 -3.56
CA LEU A 11 1.70 -8.11 -4.60
C LEU A 11 1.10 -6.85 -4.02
N CYS A 12 1.30 -5.73 -4.70
CA CYS A 12 0.72 -4.44 -4.37
C CYS A 12 -0.25 -4.03 -5.47
N ALA A 13 -1.48 -3.67 -5.12
CA ALA A 13 -2.52 -3.26 -6.03
C ALA A 13 -3.09 -1.90 -5.58
N THR A 14 -3.08 -0.95 -6.52
CA THR A 14 -3.90 0.27 -6.45
C THR A 14 -5.27 -0.04 -7.04
N GLU A 15 -6.26 0.82 -6.79
CA GLU A 15 -7.62 0.61 -7.28
C GLU A 15 -8.12 -0.80 -6.91
N SER A 16 -8.12 -1.12 -5.61
CA SER A 16 -8.61 -2.42 -5.15
C SER A 16 -10.13 -2.51 -5.16
N TRP A 17 -10.83 -1.37 -5.13
CA TRP A 17 -12.30 -1.26 -5.04
C TRP A 17 -12.90 -1.98 -3.82
N LEU A 18 -12.08 -2.27 -2.81
CA LEU A 18 -12.51 -2.93 -1.59
C LEU A 18 -13.02 -1.91 -0.58
N SER A 19 -14.17 -2.22 0.02
CA SER A 19 -14.79 -1.44 1.08
C SER A 19 -14.27 -1.87 2.45
N PRO A 20 -14.45 -1.05 3.51
CA PRO A 20 -14.06 -1.43 4.87
C PRO A 20 -14.68 -2.75 5.37
N GLY A 21 -15.86 -3.12 4.87
CA GLY A 21 -16.54 -4.37 5.21
C GLY A 21 -16.01 -5.62 4.49
N ASP A 22 -15.15 -5.47 3.48
CA ASP A 22 -14.76 -6.57 2.58
C ASP A 22 -13.60 -7.43 3.12
N GLN A 23 -13.32 -7.40 4.43
CA GLN A 23 -12.27 -8.22 5.02
C GLN A 23 -12.53 -9.73 4.88
N ALA A 24 -13.76 -10.18 5.11
CA ALA A 24 -14.11 -11.61 5.02
C ALA A 24 -13.87 -12.18 3.62
N PRO A 25 -14.38 -11.54 2.54
CA PRO A 25 -14.09 -11.97 1.17
C PRO A 25 -12.60 -12.03 0.83
N ILE A 26 -11.78 -11.10 1.33
CA ILE A 26 -10.33 -11.12 1.11
C ILE A 26 -9.72 -12.36 1.76
N VAL A 27 -10.10 -12.66 3.00
CA VAL A 27 -9.59 -13.84 3.74
C VAL A 27 -9.96 -15.14 3.03
N GLU A 28 -11.19 -15.26 2.52
CA GLU A 28 -11.65 -16.45 1.79
C GLU A 28 -10.88 -16.69 0.48
N LEU A 29 -10.46 -15.62 -0.19
CA LEU A 29 -9.73 -15.69 -1.46
C LEU A 29 -8.21 -15.61 -1.31
N LEU A 30 -7.72 -15.44 -0.08
CA LEU A 30 -6.31 -15.26 0.20
C LEU A 30 -5.55 -16.54 -0.13
N PRO A 31 -4.45 -16.48 -0.91
CA PRO A 31 -3.62 -17.65 -1.14
C PRO A 31 -3.12 -18.24 0.20
N PRO A 32 -3.08 -19.58 0.37
CA PRO A 32 -2.55 -20.20 1.58
C PRO A 32 -1.16 -19.69 1.95
N GLY A 33 -0.94 -19.43 3.25
CA GLY A 33 0.33 -18.92 3.75
C GLY A 33 0.62 -17.46 3.38
N CYS A 34 -0.40 -16.69 3.01
CA CYS A 34 -0.30 -15.26 2.80
C CYS A 34 -1.05 -14.47 3.87
N SER A 35 -0.67 -13.21 4.00
CA SER A 35 -1.28 -12.17 4.81
C SER A 35 -1.52 -10.94 3.93
N PHE A 36 -2.29 -9.97 4.41
CA PHE A 36 -2.61 -8.78 3.63
C PHE A 36 -2.67 -7.51 4.48
N ILE A 37 -2.51 -6.36 3.80
CA ILE A 37 -2.80 -5.01 4.30
C ILE A 37 -3.85 -4.44 3.36
N ASN A 38 -5.01 -4.06 3.90
CA ASN A 38 -6.10 -3.43 3.14
C ASN A 38 -6.31 -2.00 3.67
N ILE A 39 -6.15 -1.02 2.78
CA ILE A 39 -6.45 0.39 3.05
C ILE A 39 -7.60 0.79 2.12
N PRO A 40 -8.86 0.61 2.55
CA PRO A 40 -10.03 0.94 1.74
C PRO A 40 -10.24 2.45 1.66
N ARG A 41 -10.89 2.92 0.60
CA ARG A 41 -11.30 4.32 0.48
C ARG A 41 -12.67 4.53 1.12
N GLU A 42 -12.73 5.29 2.21
CA GLU A 42 -13.96 5.36 3.03
C GLU A 42 -15.12 6.17 2.43
N GLN A 43 -14.84 7.23 1.65
CA GLN A 43 -15.85 8.26 1.34
C GLN A 43 -16.23 8.40 -0.15
N ARG A 44 -15.65 7.61 -1.05
CA ARG A 44 -15.90 7.72 -2.50
C ARG A 44 -15.84 6.36 -3.18
N ARG A 45 -16.46 6.28 -4.36
CA ARG A 45 -16.35 5.13 -5.27
C ARG A 45 -14.97 5.10 -5.94
N GLY A 46 -14.40 3.89 -6.06
CA GLY A 46 -13.07 3.67 -6.62
C GLY A 46 -11.94 4.05 -5.66
N GLY A 47 -10.73 3.64 -5.98
CA GLY A 47 -9.55 3.72 -5.12
C GLY A 47 -9.40 2.48 -4.23
N GLY A 48 -8.71 2.66 -3.11
CA GLY A 48 -8.32 1.60 -2.21
C GLY A 48 -6.99 0.97 -2.59
N LEU A 49 -6.24 0.57 -1.57
CA LEU A 49 -4.93 -0.06 -1.70
C LEU A 49 -4.96 -1.44 -1.06
N LEU A 50 -4.39 -2.43 -1.74
CA LEU A 50 -4.24 -3.79 -1.23
C LEU A 50 -2.79 -4.25 -1.38
N THR A 51 -2.23 -4.78 -0.30
CA THR A 51 -0.96 -5.52 -0.34
C THR A 51 -1.22 -6.95 0.11
N ILE A 52 -0.81 -7.93 -0.67
CA ILE A 52 -0.80 -9.36 -0.31
C ILE A 52 0.66 -9.80 -0.26
N PHE A 53 1.05 -10.53 0.77
CA PHE A 53 2.42 -10.99 0.94
C PHE A 53 2.47 -12.35 1.61
N LYS A 54 3.53 -13.12 1.37
CA LYS A 54 3.76 -14.39 2.07
C LYS A 54 3.96 -14.13 3.56
N SER A 55 3.25 -14.85 4.44
CA SER A 55 3.28 -14.65 5.90
C SER A 55 4.65 -14.94 6.53
N VAL A 56 5.55 -15.61 5.81
CA VAL A 56 6.95 -15.81 6.23
C VAL A 56 7.79 -14.53 6.16
N LEU A 57 7.31 -13.50 5.46
CA LEU A 57 7.97 -12.20 5.38
C LEU A 57 7.61 -11.35 6.60
N VAL A 58 8.61 -10.70 7.18
CA VAL A 58 8.39 -9.65 8.18
C VAL A 58 7.88 -8.42 7.44
N CYS A 59 6.58 -8.15 7.56
CA CYS A 59 5.90 -7.01 6.97
C CYS A 59 5.19 -6.24 8.08
N THR A 60 5.60 -5.00 8.35
CA THR A 60 5.09 -4.21 9.46
C THR A 60 4.42 -2.94 8.94
N PRO A 61 3.08 -2.82 8.99
CA PRO A 61 2.37 -1.62 8.58
C PRO A 61 2.80 -0.42 9.42
N ILE A 62 2.93 0.75 8.77
CA ILE A 62 3.29 2.00 9.42
C ILE A 62 2.17 3.01 9.24
N VAL A 63 1.87 3.74 10.30
CA VAL A 63 0.99 4.90 10.24
C VAL A 63 1.84 6.14 9.96
N HIS A 64 1.56 6.82 8.84
CA HIS A 64 2.16 8.11 8.56
C HIS A 64 1.55 9.19 9.47
N GLN A 65 2.37 10.11 9.99
CA GLN A 65 1.90 11.13 10.94
C GLN A 65 0.90 12.11 10.30
N SER A 66 1.03 12.39 9.00
CA SER A 66 0.08 13.21 8.25
C SER A 66 -0.53 12.42 7.10
N THR A 67 -1.85 12.18 7.10
CA THR A 67 -2.50 11.55 5.96
C THR A 67 -2.50 12.52 4.77
N PRO A 68 -1.89 12.19 3.62
CA PRO A 68 -1.96 13.02 2.43
C PRO A 68 -3.42 13.11 1.95
N LEU A 69 -3.80 14.27 1.40
CA LEU A 69 -5.15 14.51 0.89
C LEU A 69 -5.22 14.34 -0.63
N SER A 70 -4.08 14.49 -1.30
CA SER A 70 -3.97 14.46 -2.75
C SER A 70 -3.72 13.07 -3.34
N PHE A 71 -3.30 12.10 -2.53
CA PHE A 71 -3.09 10.70 -2.92
C PHE A 71 -3.42 9.76 -1.76
N GLU A 72 -3.73 8.51 -2.08
CA GLU A 72 -3.89 7.43 -1.11
C GLU A 72 -2.51 6.81 -0.82
N LEU A 73 -2.27 6.45 0.43
CA LEU A 73 -0.96 5.99 0.90
C LEU A 73 -1.11 4.78 1.82
N SER A 74 -0.35 3.72 1.51
CA SER A 74 -0.11 2.58 2.41
C SER A 74 1.40 2.45 2.61
N LEU A 75 1.83 2.47 3.87
CA LEU A 75 3.23 2.31 4.26
C LEU A 75 3.43 1.02 5.02
N PHE A 76 4.50 0.31 4.70
CA PHE A 76 4.94 -0.83 5.48
C PHE A 76 6.46 -1.03 5.37
N GLU A 77 7.06 -1.53 6.44
CA GLU A 77 8.43 -2.02 6.44
C GLU A 77 8.49 -3.47 6.00
N LEU A 78 9.47 -3.81 5.17
CA LEU A 78 9.73 -5.17 4.72
C LEU A 78 11.14 -5.61 5.13
N GLY A 79 11.21 -6.73 5.86
CA GLY A 79 12.45 -7.41 6.22
C GLY A 79 13.31 -6.68 7.27
N SER A 80 14.55 -7.15 7.42
CA SER A 80 15.56 -6.57 8.30
C SER A 80 16.94 -6.67 7.63
N PRO A 81 17.67 -5.55 7.41
CA PRO A 81 17.30 -4.17 7.74
C PRO A 81 16.07 -3.69 6.94
N PRO A 82 15.28 -2.75 7.49
CA PRO A 82 13.98 -2.40 6.94
C PRO A 82 14.10 -1.73 5.55
N LEU A 83 13.35 -2.27 4.58
CA LEU A 83 12.99 -1.57 3.35
C LEU A 83 11.64 -0.89 3.57
N LEU A 84 11.57 0.44 3.45
CA LEU A 84 10.27 1.11 3.46
C LEU A 84 9.58 0.92 2.11
N CYS A 85 8.42 0.30 2.10
CA CYS A 85 7.54 0.22 0.95
C CYS A 85 6.42 1.25 1.08
N ALA A 86 6.26 2.09 0.06
CA ALA A 86 5.16 3.03 -0.05
C ALA A 86 4.33 2.70 -1.29
N LEU A 87 3.12 2.20 -1.07
CA LEU A 87 2.13 2.00 -2.12
C LEU A 87 1.25 3.25 -2.20
N ILE A 88 1.25 3.86 -3.38
CA ILE A 88 0.71 5.18 -3.64
C ILE A 88 -0.29 5.07 -4.77
N TYR A 89 -1.45 5.68 -4.61
CA TYR A 89 -2.39 5.85 -5.69
C TYR A 89 -2.84 7.29 -5.77
N ARG A 90 -2.74 7.93 -6.93
CA ARG A 90 -3.25 9.28 -7.15
C ARG A 90 -4.63 9.25 -7.82
N PRO A 91 -5.74 9.42 -7.08
CA PRO A 91 -7.06 9.34 -7.67
C PRO A 91 -7.34 10.49 -8.65
N PRO A 92 -8.06 10.25 -9.75
CA PRO A 92 -8.55 11.34 -10.61
C PRO A 92 -9.63 12.18 -9.91
N PRO A 93 -9.85 13.44 -10.33
CA PRO A 93 -9.13 14.17 -11.39
C PRO A 93 -7.78 14.73 -10.90
N TYR A 94 -7.08 15.45 -11.77
CA TYR A 94 -5.85 16.16 -11.42
C TYR A 94 -5.99 16.97 -10.11
N ASN A 95 -5.03 16.80 -9.21
CA ASN A 95 -4.90 17.58 -7.99
C ASN A 95 -3.58 18.37 -8.02
N LYS A 96 -3.67 19.70 -7.95
CA LYS A 96 -2.52 20.61 -8.01
C LYS A 96 -1.55 20.45 -6.83
N ASP A 97 -2.05 19.97 -5.69
CA ASP A 97 -1.29 19.86 -4.45
C ASP A 97 -0.49 18.55 -4.40
N PHE A 98 -0.74 17.61 -5.33
CA PHE A 98 -0.07 16.30 -5.38
C PHE A 98 1.46 16.39 -5.35
N LEU A 99 2.05 17.18 -6.24
CA LEU A 99 3.52 17.25 -6.33
C LEU A 99 4.14 17.82 -5.04
N ASN A 100 3.48 18.77 -4.40
CA ASN A 100 3.96 19.37 -3.15
C ASN A 100 3.83 18.39 -1.98
N GLU A 101 2.67 17.74 -1.82
CA GLU A 101 2.47 16.73 -0.77
C GLU A 101 3.39 15.52 -0.96
N PHE A 102 3.54 15.04 -2.19
CA PHE A 102 4.43 13.93 -2.53
C PHE A 102 5.90 14.28 -2.27
N ALA A 103 6.35 15.48 -2.65
CA ALA A 103 7.71 15.94 -2.35
C ALA A 103 7.98 16.03 -0.85
N ASN A 104 7.02 16.55 -0.06
CA ASN A 104 7.14 16.62 1.39
C ASN A 104 7.20 15.23 2.03
N PHE A 105 6.35 14.31 1.56
CA PHE A 105 6.38 12.90 1.98
C PHE A 105 7.75 12.27 1.68
N LEU A 106 8.26 12.42 0.45
CA LEU A 106 9.56 11.87 0.05
C LEU A 106 10.71 12.43 0.88
N ALA A 107 10.71 13.74 1.15
CA ALA A 107 11.73 14.38 1.98
C ALA A 107 11.74 13.79 3.40
N ASP A 108 10.56 13.60 4.00
CA ASP A 108 10.45 13.01 5.34
C ASP A 108 10.95 11.56 5.39
N VAL A 109 10.49 10.70 4.47
CA VAL A 109 10.90 9.29 4.50
C VAL A 109 12.37 9.09 4.12
N SER A 110 12.93 9.93 3.25
CA SER A 110 14.34 9.88 2.84
C SER A 110 15.30 10.22 3.98
N CYS A 111 14.85 11.00 4.96
CA CYS A 111 15.64 11.29 6.17
C CYS A 111 15.65 10.10 7.15
N ARG A 112 14.65 9.22 7.10
CA ARG A 112 14.44 8.14 8.08
C ARG A 112 14.89 6.77 7.58
N TYR A 113 14.84 6.54 6.27
CA TYR A 113 15.11 5.24 5.66
C TYR A 113 16.23 5.29 4.64
N GLY A 114 17.20 4.38 4.77
CA GLY A 114 18.27 4.22 3.78
C GLY A 114 17.86 3.45 2.52
N LYS A 115 16.70 2.79 2.52
CA LYS A 115 16.13 2.05 1.38
C LYS A 115 14.63 2.29 1.31
N ILE A 116 14.17 2.75 0.17
CA ILE A 116 12.76 3.07 -0.08
C ILE A 116 12.35 2.45 -1.41
N LEU A 117 11.19 1.79 -1.44
CA LEU A 117 10.53 1.29 -2.63
C LEU A 117 9.19 2.01 -2.81
N LEU A 118 9.10 2.81 -3.86
CA LEU A 118 7.87 3.49 -4.25
C LEU A 118 7.13 2.63 -5.28
N LEU A 119 5.86 2.34 -5.01
CA LEU A 119 4.98 1.52 -5.83
C LEU A 119 3.69 2.31 -6.07
N GLY A 120 3.07 2.20 -7.23
CA GLY A 120 1.84 2.92 -7.46
C GLY A 120 1.52 3.28 -8.90
N ASP A 121 0.42 4.01 -9.04
CA ASP A 121 -0.08 4.69 -10.24
C ASP A 121 -0.38 6.17 -9.92
#